data_AF-A0A7Z9Y6D6-F1
#
_entry.id   AF-A0A7Z9Y6D6-F1
#
_cell.length_a   1.000
_cell.length_b   1.000
_cell.length_c   1.000
_cell.angle_alpha   90.00
_cell.angle_beta   90.00
_cell.angle_gamma   90.00
#
_symmetry.space_group_name_H-M   'P 1'
#
loop_
_entity.id
_entity.type
_entity.pdbx_description
1 polymer ?
#
loop_
_entity_poly.entity_id
_entity_poly.type
_entity_poly.pdbx_seq_one_letter_code
_entity_poly.pdbx_strand_id
1 'polypeptide(L)'
;KPYREAGRAAYDAALARQIAPYRPDLVVLAGWMRILTPAFLDEFPGKIINLHPALPGQFVGTHAIERAYEAYRRGEIEHSGCMVHYVVPEVDAGPVVGTAVVPLYPDDTLAGFEARMHAAEHKLIVAAVRQVIE
;
A
#
# COMPACT_ATOMS: atom_id res chain seq x y z
N LYS A 1 -4.89 -22.15 -13.17
CA LYS A 1 -5.18 -21.29 -12.00
C LYS A 1 -6.70 -21.26 -11.85
N PRO A 2 -7.28 -21.84 -10.78
CA PRO A 2 -8.73 -22.09 -10.67
C PRO A 2 -9.61 -20.83 -10.76
N TYR A 3 -9.02 -19.65 -10.57
CA TYR A 3 -9.73 -18.37 -10.62
C TYR A 3 -9.61 -17.62 -11.96
N ARG A 4 -8.99 -18.21 -12.99
CA ARG A 4 -8.88 -17.57 -14.31
C ARG A 4 -10.25 -17.43 -14.98
N GLU A 5 -11.16 -18.37 -14.73
CA GLU A 5 -12.53 -18.38 -15.24
C GLU A 5 -13.54 -17.82 -14.22
N ALA A 6 -13.32 -18.04 -12.92
CA ALA A 6 -14.23 -17.60 -11.85
C ALA A 6 -14.14 -16.09 -11.51
N GLY A 7 -13.10 -15.39 -11.99
CA GLY A 7 -12.95 -13.94 -11.82
C GLY A 7 -12.38 -13.49 -10.47
N ARG A 8 -12.13 -12.19 -10.34
CA ARG A 8 -11.50 -11.57 -9.14
C ARG A 8 -12.36 -11.74 -7.89
N ALA A 9 -13.67 -11.52 -7.97
CA ALA A 9 -14.57 -11.62 -6.83
C ALA A 9 -14.58 -13.03 -6.21
N ALA A 10 -14.55 -14.08 -7.02
CA ALA A 10 -14.50 -15.46 -6.51
C ALA A 10 -13.17 -15.77 -5.80
N TYR A 11 -12.05 -15.22 -6.30
CA TYR A 11 -10.76 -15.33 -5.64
C TYR A 11 -10.76 -14.61 -4.29
N ASP A 12 -11.21 -13.36 -4.25
CA ASP A 12 -11.25 -12.52 -3.06
C ASP A 12 -12.18 -13.11 -1.98
N ALA A 13 -13.35 -13.62 -2.36
CA ALA A 13 -14.25 -14.33 -1.45
C ALA A 13 -13.62 -15.63 -0.90
N ALA A 14 -12.87 -16.37 -1.73
CA ALA A 14 -12.16 -17.55 -1.27
C ALA A 14 -11.03 -17.19 -0.30
N LEU A 15 -10.30 -16.10 -0.57
CA LEU A 15 -9.26 -15.59 0.30
C LEU A 15 -9.84 -15.15 1.66
N ALA A 16 -10.93 -14.38 1.65
CA ALA A 16 -11.58 -13.94 2.87
C ALA A 16 -12.06 -15.11 3.73
N ARG A 17 -12.66 -16.14 3.12
CA ARG A 17 -13.06 -17.39 3.80
C ARG A 17 -11.90 -18.15 4.44
N GLN A 18 -10.70 -18.07 3.86
CA GLN A 18 -9.51 -18.69 4.45
C GLN A 18 -8.99 -17.89 5.66
N ILE A 19 -9.15 -16.57 5.65
CA ILE A 19 -8.65 -15.68 6.71
C ILE A 19 -9.63 -15.54 7.88
N ALA A 20 -10.95 -15.55 7.62
CA ALA A 20 -11.98 -15.31 8.62
C ALA A 20 -11.90 -16.20 9.88
N PRO A 21 -11.55 -17.51 9.81
CA PRO A 21 -11.44 -18.37 10.99
C PRO A 21 -10.38 -17.92 12.00
N TYR A 22 -9.35 -17.19 11.56
CA TYR A 22 -8.31 -16.65 12.44
C TYR A 22 -8.78 -15.43 13.24
N ARG A 23 -9.97 -14.88 12.92
CA ARG A 23 -10.56 -13.70 13.57
C ARG A 23 -9.57 -12.54 13.72
N PRO A 24 -8.94 -12.06 12.62
CA PRO A 24 -7.97 -11.00 12.74
C PRO A 24 -8.61 -9.71 13.24
N ASP A 25 -7.91 -9.03 14.15
CA ASP A 25 -8.21 -7.65 14.52
C ASP A 25 -7.76 -6.67 13.43
N LEU A 26 -6.73 -7.05 12.65
CA LEU A 26 -6.15 -6.26 11.57
C LEU A 26 -5.62 -7.17 10.44
N VAL A 27 -5.86 -6.77 9.20
CA VAL A 27 -5.27 -7.32 7.97
C VAL A 27 -4.33 -6.28 7.39
N VAL A 28 -3.09 -6.67 7.12
CA VAL A 28 -2.04 -5.78 6.63
C VAL A 28 -1.63 -6.16 5.22
N LEU A 29 -1.81 -5.25 4.27
CA LEU A 29 -1.38 -5.40 2.89
C LEU A 29 0.06 -4.88 2.75
N ALA A 30 1.03 -5.78 2.85
CA ALA A 30 2.45 -5.49 2.72
C ALA A 30 2.97 -5.94 1.34
N GLY A 31 2.97 -5.03 0.35
CA GLY A 31 3.36 -5.37 -1.03
C GLY A 31 2.28 -6.16 -1.79
N TRP A 32 1.01 -5.97 -1.44
CA TRP A 32 -0.10 -6.67 -2.07
C TRP A 32 -0.48 -6.03 -3.42
N MET A 33 -0.11 -6.69 -4.51
CA MET A 33 -0.24 -6.13 -5.88
C MET A 33 -1.61 -6.37 -6.53
N ARG A 34 -2.70 -6.42 -5.75
CA ARG A 34 -4.07 -6.66 -6.27
C ARG A 34 -5.08 -5.74 -5.61
N ILE A 35 -5.97 -5.16 -6.41
CA ILE A 35 -7.14 -4.44 -5.87
C ILE A 35 -8.12 -5.47 -5.33
N LEU A 36 -8.45 -5.33 -4.04
CA LEU A 36 -9.46 -6.15 -3.37
C LEU A 36 -10.86 -5.69 -3.76
N THR A 37 -11.71 -6.63 -4.12
CA THR A 37 -13.13 -6.41 -4.39
C THR A 37 -13.94 -6.33 -3.10
N PRO A 38 -15.19 -5.82 -3.14
CA PRO A 38 -16.08 -5.82 -1.98
C PRO A 38 -16.23 -7.18 -1.30
N ALA A 39 -16.14 -8.27 -2.08
CA ALA A 39 -16.19 -9.64 -1.58
C ALA A 39 -15.11 -10.00 -0.53
N PHE A 40 -14.03 -9.22 -0.43
CA PHE A 40 -13.06 -9.30 0.66
C PHE A 40 -13.22 -8.15 1.66
N LEU A 41 -13.44 -6.93 1.18
CA LEU A 41 -13.50 -5.74 2.04
C LEU A 41 -14.65 -5.83 3.06
N ASP A 42 -15.80 -6.36 2.66
CA ASP A 42 -17.00 -6.45 3.48
C ASP A 42 -16.85 -7.45 4.65
N GLU A 43 -15.91 -8.39 4.54
CA GLU A 43 -15.61 -9.38 5.59
C GLU A 43 -14.73 -8.81 6.71
N PHE A 44 -13.98 -7.73 6.44
CA PHE A 44 -13.06 -7.09 7.39
C PHE A 44 -13.26 -5.56 7.44
N PRO A 45 -14.48 -5.07 7.73
CA PRO A 45 -14.80 -3.64 7.64
C PRO A 45 -13.96 -2.84 8.65
N GLY A 46 -13.24 -1.83 8.16
CA GLY A 46 -12.38 -0.98 8.99
C GLY A 46 -11.14 -1.66 9.56
N LYS A 47 -10.82 -2.89 9.13
CA LYS A 47 -9.72 -3.71 9.66
C LYS A 47 -8.61 -3.96 8.65
N ILE A 48 -8.57 -3.25 7.53
CA ILE A 48 -7.58 -3.49 6.48
C ILE A 48 -6.74 -2.22 6.32
N ILE A 49 -5.43 -2.35 6.47
CA ILE A 49 -4.47 -1.27 6.16
C ILE A 49 -3.54 -1.69 5.02
N ASN A 50 -3.13 -0.72 4.21
CA ASN A 50 -2.22 -0.90 3.10
C ASN A 50 -1.03 0.04 3.20
N LEU A 51 0.15 -0.48 2.87
CA LEU A 51 1.35 0.29 2.65
C LEU A 51 1.45 0.65 1.18
N HIS A 52 1.64 1.93 0.88
CA HIS A 52 1.79 2.45 -0.48
C HIS A 52 3.04 3.33 -0.61
N PRO A 53 3.93 3.11 -1.61
CA PRO A 53 5.13 3.91 -1.85
C PRO A 53 4.87 5.27 -2.51
N ALA A 54 3.89 6.02 -1.99
CA ALA A 54 3.70 7.43 -2.31
C ALA A 54 3.15 8.19 -1.09
N LEU A 55 3.38 9.49 -1.04
CA LEU A 55 2.62 10.36 -0.13
C LEU A 55 1.16 10.48 -0.62
N PRO A 56 0.22 10.85 0.27
CA PRO A 56 -1.18 11.01 -0.09
C PRO A 56 -1.37 11.91 -1.31
N GLY A 57 -2.06 11.38 -2.33
CA GLY A 57 -2.39 12.11 -3.56
C GLY A 57 -1.26 12.26 -4.59
N GLN A 58 -0.02 11.83 -4.32
CA GLN A 58 1.09 12.03 -5.27
C GLN A 58 1.10 11.02 -6.43
N PHE A 59 1.17 9.71 -6.14
CA PHE A 59 1.37 8.67 -7.15
C PHE A 59 0.46 7.45 -6.90
N VAL A 60 -0.83 7.57 -7.19
CA VAL A 60 -1.82 6.48 -7.03
C VAL A 60 -1.51 5.31 -7.98
N GLY A 61 -1.61 4.07 -7.50
CA GLY A 61 -1.45 2.85 -8.28
C GLY A 61 -0.01 2.37 -8.45
N THR A 62 0.20 1.43 -9.37
CA THR A 62 1.48 0.73 -9.53
C THR A 62 2.61 1.64 -10.02
N HIS A 63 3.86 1.16 -9.88
CA HIS A 63 5.07 1.88 -10.29
C HIS A 63 5.20 3.28 -9.67
N ALA A 64 4.77 3.45 -8.42
CA ALA A 64 4.81 4.75 -7.76
C ALA A 64 6.26 5.22 -7.49
N ILE A 65 7.18 4.29 -7.20
CA ILE A 65 8.60 4.59 -6.96
C ILE A 65 9.25 5.12 -8.26
N GLU A 66 9.06 4.41 -9.36
CA GLU A 66 9.61 4.78 -10.68
C GLU A 66 9.03 6.12 -11.15
N ARG A 67 7.71 6.31 -11.02
CA ARG A 67 7.06 7.59 -11.37
C ARG A 67 7.54 8.76 -10.51
N ALA A 68 7.75 8.54 -9.21
CA ALA A 68 8.29 9.56 -8.31
C ALA A 68 9.73 9.93 -8.69
N TYR A 69 10.57 8.93 -8.97
CA TYR A 69 11.93 9.15 -9.42
C TYR A 69 11.97 9.94 -10.73
N GLU A 70 11.17 9.55 -11.72
CA GLU A 70 11.09 10.27 -13.00
C GLU A 70 10.56 11.71 -12.84
N ALA A 71 9.55 11.93 -12.00
CA ALA A 71 9.03 13.26 -11.71
C ALA A 71 10.12 14.17 -11.10
N TYR A 72 10.92 13.63 -10.17
CA TYR A 72 12.07 14.34 -9.63
C TYR A 72 13.14 14.62 -10.70
N ARG A 73 13.44 13.65 -11.58
CA ARG A 73 14.36 13.86 -12.72
C ARG A 73 13.89 14.96 -13.68
N ARG A 74 12.58 15.23 -13.74
CA ARG A 74 11.98 16.34 -14.50
C ARG A 74 11.86 17.65 -13.70
N GLY A 75 12.21 17.65 -12.41
CA GLY A 75 12.10 18.82 -11.54
C GLY A 75 10.68 19.14 -11.09
N GLU A 76 9.76 18.16 -11.14
CA GLU A 76 8.34 18.34 -10.80
C GLU A 76 8.08 18.21 -9.29
N ILE A 77 8.94 17.50 -8.58
CA ILE A 77 8.87 17.29 -7.14
C ILE A 77 10.26 17.41 -6.52
N GLU A 78 10.32 17.73 -5.23
CA GLU A 78 11.58 17.76 -4.46
C GLU A 78 11.74 16.54 -3.55
N HIS A 79 10.62 15.92 -3.17
CA HIS A 79 10.58 14.75 -2.30
C HIS A 79 9.38 13.87 -2.62
N SER A 80 9.50 12.61 -2.24
CA SER A 80 8.40 11.63 -2.26
C SER A 80 8.27 11.02 -0.86
N GLY A 81 7.62 9.88 -0.74
CA GLY A 81 7.48 9.18 0.52
C GLY A 81 6.58 7.96 0.39
N CYS A 82 6.25 7.38 1.52
CA CYS A 82 5.27 6.30 1.63
C CYS A 82 4.20 6.64 2.65
N MET A 83 3.05 5.99 2.53
CA MET A 83 1.95 6.09 3.47
C MET A 83 1.44 4.71 3.87
N VAL A 84 0.92 4.63 5.08
CA VAL A 84 0.02 3.55 5.49
C VAL A 84 -1.36 4.14 5.66
N HIS A 85 -2.37 3.52 5.07
CA HIS A 85 -3.74 4.00 5.09
C HIS A 85 -4.73 2.85 5.23
N TYR A 86 -5.93 3.14 5.73
CA TYR A 86 -7.04 2.18 5.68
C TYR A 86 -7.46 1.93 4.23
N VAL A 87 -7.81 0.69 3.91
CA VAL A 87 -8.27 0.34 2.56
C VAL A 87 -9.75 0.71 2.41
N VAL A 88 -10.05 1.39 1.31
CA VAL A 88 -11.39 1.73 0.84
C VAL A 88 -11.53 1.24 -0.62
N PRO A 89 -12.74 1.24 -1.22
CA PRO A 89 -12.91 0.84 -2.62
C PRO A 89 -12.08 1.66 -3.61
N GLU A 90 -11.88 2.94 -3.32
CA GLU A 90 -11.01 3.84 -4.08
C GLU A 90 -9.52 3.54 -3.80
N VAL A 91 -8.77 3.30 -4.87
CA VAL A 91 -7.35 2.92 -4.80
C VAL A 91 -6.53 4.02 -4.13
N ASP A 92 -5.75 3.65 -3.12
CA ASP A 92 -4.81 4.50 -2.37
C ASP A 92 -5.44 5.80 -1.81
N ALA A 93 -6.74 5.80 -1.51
CA ALA A 93 -7.50 7.01 -1.15
C ALA A 93 -8.16 6.95 0.23
N GLY A 94 -7.87 5.92 1.03
CA GLY A 94 -8.47 5.80 2.35
C GLY A 94 -7.81 6.65 3.43
N PRO A 95 -8.40 6.72 4.64
CA PRO A 95 -7.85 7.49 5.75
C PRO A 95 -6.41 7.11 6.08
N VAL A 96 -5.53 8.11 6.15
CA VAL A 96 -4.10 7.92 6.43
C VAL A 96 -3.87 7.60 7.90
N VAL A 97 -3.12 6.53 8.16
CA VAL A 97 -2.65 6.15 9.50
C VAL A 97 -1.32 6.84 9.81
N GLY A 98 -0.41 6.84 8.85
CA GLY A 98 0.89 7.48 8.98
C GLY A 98 1.61 7.64 7.64
N THR A 99 2.61 8.52 7.62
CA THR A 99 3.44 8.80 6.43
C THR A 99 4.91 8.88 6.80
N ALA A 100 5.78 8.59 5.86
CA ALA A 100 7.20 8.88 5.95
C ALA A 100 7.67 9.56 4.66
N VAL A 101 8.28 10.76 4.80
CA VAL A 101 8.93 11.46 3.69
C VAL A 101 10.24 10.77 3.37
N VAL A 102 10.50 10.54 2.08
CA VAL A 102 11.73 9.95 1.56
C VAL A 102 12.37 10.95 0.59
N PRO A 103 13.57 11.46 0.92
CA PRO A 103 14.24 12.45 0.08
C PRO A 103 14.75 11.81 -1.21
N LEU A 104 14.77 12.61 -2.28
CA LEU A 104 15.43 12.33 -3.55
C LEU A 104 16.64 13.26 -3.69
N TYR A 105 17.75 12.75 -4.20
CA TYR A 105 19.00 13.49 -4.35
C TYR A 105 19.46 13.57 -5.81
N PRO A 106 20.22 14.61 -6.21
CA PRO A 106 20.63 14.81 -7.60
C PRO A 106 21.42 13.64 -8.21
N ASP A 107 22.18 12.93 -7.38
CA ASP A 107 23.03 11.78 -7.70
C ASP A 107 22.35 10.42 -7.44
N ASP A 108 21.07 10.41 -7.04
CA ASP A 108 20.33 9.17 -6.86
C ASP A 108 20.25 8.37 -8.17
N THR A 109 20.34 7.05 -8.03
CA THR A 109 19.87 6.09 -9.03
C THR A 109 18.48 5.61 -8.63
N LEU A 110 17.69 5.09 -9.58
CA LEU A 110 16.38 4.51 -9.27
C LEU A 110 16.49 3.44 -8.17
N ALA A 111 17.46 2.53 -8.29
CA ALA A 111 17.67 1.47 -7.30
C ALA A 111 18.07 2.01 -5.91
N GLY A 112 18.86 3.09 -5.86
CA GLY A 112 19.24 3.76 -4.61
C GLY A 112 18.05 4.42 -3.91
N PHE A 113 17.19 5.09 -4.68
CA PHE A 113 15.95 5.67 -4.18
C PHE A 113 14.95 4.59 -3.74
N GLU A 114 14.77 3.53 -4.52
CA GLU A 114 13.90 2.40 -4.20
C GLU A 114 14.32 1.72 -2.89
N ALA A 115 15.62 1.46 -2.71
CA ALA A 115 16.14 0.90 -1.46
C ALA A 115 15.85 1.80 -0.24
N ARG A 116 15.95 3.13 -0.42
CA ARG A 116 15.61 4.11 0.62
C ARG A 116 14.12 4.14 0.92
N MET A 117 13.28 4.03 -0.10
CA MET A 117 11.83 3.92 0.04
C MET A 117 11.47 2.70 0.88
N HIS A 118 11.95 1.50 0.51
CA HIS A 118 11.68 0.27 1.26
C HIS A 118 12.18 0.33 2.71
N ALA A 119 13.32 0.97 2.95
CA ALA A 119 13.81 1.17 4.33
C ALA A 119 12.87 2.05 5.17
N ALA A 120 12.21 3.05 4.58
CA ALA A 120 11.21 3.86 5.24
C ALA A 120 9.89 3.09 5.44
N GLU A 121 9.45 2.37 4.41
CA GLU A 121 8.25 1.53 4.44
C GLU A 121 8.29 0.49 5.56
N HIS A 122 9.40 -0.23 5.72
CA HIS A 122 9.57 -1.24 6.77
C HIS A 122 9.39 -0.66 8.18
N LYS A 123 9.84 0.57 8.40
CA LYS A 123 9.66 1.27 9.68
C LYS A 123 8.23 1.74 9.84
N LEU A 124 7.67 2.34 8.79
CA LEU A 124 6.34 2.92 8.81
C LEU A 124 5.25 1.87 9.03
N ILE A 125 5.33 0.73 8.35
CA ILE A 125 4.30 -0.32 8.46
C ILE A 125 4.25 -0.90 9.87
N VAL A 126 5.39 -1.09 10.53
CA VAL A 126 5.43 -1.58 11.92
C VAL A 126 4.87 -0.53 12.89
N ALA A 127 5.23 0.75 12.71
CA ALA A 127 4.70 1.83 13.54
C ALA A 127 3.17 1.99 13.38
N ALA A 128 2.68 1.92 12.14
CA ALA A 128 1.26 2.01 11.83
C ALA A 128 0.46 0.83 12.39
N VAL A 129 0.99 -0.40 12.29
CA VAL A 129 0.35 -1.58 12.91
C VAL A 129 0.19 -1.35 14.41
N ARG A 130 1.23 -0.90 15.11
CA ARG A 130 1.17 -0.60 16.55
C ARG A 130 0.11 0.46 16.86
N GLN A 131 0.08 1.57 16.13
CA GLN A 131 -0.91 2.62 16.32
C GLN A 131 -2.35 2.16 16.12
N VAL A 132 -2.59 1.18 15.24
CA VAL A 132 -3.95 0.70 14.93
C VAL A 132 -4.45 -0.34 15.95
N ILE A 133 -3.54 -1.09 16.59
CA ILE A 133 -3.90 -2.16 17.54
C ILE A 133 -3.79 -1.75 19.01
N GLU A 134 -3.06 -0.68 19.33
CA GLU A 134 -2.92 -0.11 20.69
C GLU A 134 -4.03 0.93 20.96
#